data_AF-A0A519T175-F1
#
_entry.id   AF-A0A519T175-F1
#
_cell.length_a   1.000
_cell.length_b   1.000
_cell.length_c   1.000
_cell.angle_alpha   90.00
_cell.angle_beta   90.00
_cell.angle_gamma   90.00
#
_symmetry.space_group_name_H-M   'P 1'
#
loop_
_entity.id
_entity.type
_entity.pdbx_description
1 polymer ?
#
loop_
_entity_poly.entity_id
_entity_poly.type
_entity_poly.pdbx_seq_one_letter_code
_entity_poly.pdbx_strand_id
1 'polypeptide(L)'
;MSKHRRGGELFSVGRADADIQLFSVFDPRHLHVGTLTLTEPRFALRDVAGQPDSTTLDQFLSAIKRLAGPPDSTKKESKPFDFQLHDVAIRNGHFELERPDRPRDPAYGRSIDYAHMQVDSVYADISALHFKTDTLRVRVAGLRAVEAPSQTHLRELTADIQYNAHFWDFANLTLRVGRSQLQKYLRFEYKRFGNFSDFNDSMRVITQLRGAKVYTDDIAKFAPQLATLKDSIQISGDAKGYVRDFQIKNLDVRYGRRTHVVAARAHADNLPNWRTSLLDLRLKPSQVDAADLRRWLPRSANTLVQRLGLIKLNGQFVGYVTDFVANASFDTALGKVSTDLNLKTKSDFDHARYEGEVHSTAFQLGKFIGDESIIRDVTLNGKVTGTGFVP
;
A
#
# COMPACT_ATOMS: atom_id res chain seq x y z
N MET A 1 -24.58 9.86 -44.13
CA MET A 1 -24.68 8.62 -43.32
C MET A 1 -23.42 8.48 -42.48
N SER A 2 -23.48 8.82 -41.20
CA SER A 2 -22.32 8.74 -40.30
C SER A 2 -22.01 7.28 -39.99
N LYS A 3 -20.77 6.86 -40.24
CA LYS A 3 -20.25 5.60 -39.68
C LYS A 3 -20.34 5.74 -38.16
N HIS A 4 -21.19 4.93 -37.52
CA HIS A 4 -21.19 4.74 -36.08
C HIS A 4 -19.74 4.55 -35.60
N ARG A 5 -19.23 5.51 -34.82
CA ARG A 5 -17.92 5.40 -34.14
C ARG A 5 -18.04 4.24 -33.15
N ARG A 6 -17.37 3.13 -33.46
CA ARG A 6 -17.44 1.87 -32.70
C ARG A 6 -16.92 1.97 -31.25
N GLY A 7 -16.28 3.08 -30.85
CA GLY A 7 -15.66 3.25 -29.52
C GLY A 7 -16.51 3.97 -28.46
N GLY A 8 -17.62 4.63 -28.81
CA GLY A 8 -18.35 5.48 -27.86
C GLY A 8 -17.68 6.83 -27.58
N GLU A 9 -18.16 7.54 -26.56
CA GLU A 9 -17.68 8.86 -26.14
C GLU A 9 -16.48 8.72 -25.19
N LEU A 10 -15.36 9.40 -25.47
CA LEU A 10 -14.18 9.42 -24.59
C LEU A 10 -14.28 10.50 -23.51
N PHE A 11 -14.72 11.70 -23.88
CA PHE A 11 -14.69 12.85 -23.00
C PHE A 11 -15.84 13.81 -23.31
N SER A 12 -16.53 14.26 -22.27
CA SER A 12 -17.40 15.44 -22.28
C SER A 12 -17.19 16.27 -21.03
N VAL A 13 -17.68 17.50 -21.08
CA VAL A 13 -17.70 18.39 -19.93
C VAL A 13 -19.03 19.12 -19.91
N GLY A 14 -19.68 19.18 -18.75
CA GLY A 14 -20.91 19.95 -18.57
C GLY A 14 -20.66 21.44 -18.74
N ARG A 15 -19.65 21.97 -18.04
CA ARG A 15 -19.19 23.36 -18.20
C ARG A 15 -17.67 23.45 -18.05
N ALA A 16 -17.03 24.25 -18.91
CA ALA A 16 -15.63 24.62 -18.81
C ALA A 16 -15.51 26.14 -18.67
N ASP A 17 -14.86 26.58 -17.61
CA ASP A 17 -14.55 28.00 -17.34
C ASP A 17 -13.03 28.17 -17.38
N ALA A 18 -12.53 29.12 -18.17
CA ALA A 18 -11.10 29.36 -18.33
C ALA A 18 -10.75 30.82 -18.01
N ASP A 19 -9.81 31.01 -17.09
CA ASP A 19 -9.21 32.32 -16.83
C ASP A 19 -8.04 32.56 -17.80
N ILE A 20 -8.18 33.55 -18.68
CA ILE A 20 -7.20 33.84 -19.73
C ILE A 20 -6.24 34.90 -19.21
N GLN A 21 -4.99 34.50 -18.96
CA GLN A 21 -3.93 35.39 -18.48
C GLN A 21 -3.23 36.14 -19.62
N LEU A 22 -3.06 35.49 -20.76
CA LEU A 22 -2.47 36.09 -21.95
C LEU A 22 -3.21 35.62 -23.20
N PHE A 23 -3.73 36.58 -23.95
CA PHE A 23 -4.20 36.38 -25.31
C PHE A 23 -3.98 37.69 -26.09
N SER A 24 -3.39 37.60 -27.28
CA SER A 24 -3.19 38.75 -28.16
C SER A 24 -3.97 38.55 -29.45
N VAL A 25 -4.90 39.46 -29.74
CA VAL A 25 -5.60 39.48 -31.05
C VAL A 25 -4.65 39.79 -32.21
N PHE A 26 -3.51 40.44 -31.93
CA PHE A 26 -2.50 40.83 -32.92
C PHE A 26 -1.39 39.78 -33.10
N ASP A 27 -1.21 38.89 -32.11
CA ASP A 27 -0.41 37.68 -32.23
C ASP A 27 -1.20 36.50 -31.60
N PRO A 28 -2.18 35.94 -32.32
CA PRO A 28 -3.12 34.94 -31.80
C PRO A 28 -2.47 33.59 -31.51
N ARG A 29 -1.13 33.50 -31.59
CA ARG A 29 -0.36 32.28 -31.32
C ARG A 29 -0.08 32.07 -29.83
N HIS A 30 -0.29 33.08 -28.99
CA HIS A 30 -0.08 33.00 -27.55
C HIS A 30 -1.42 32.88 -26.83
N LEU A 31 -1.65 31.77 -26.16
CA LEU A 31 -2.80 31.55 -25.28
C LEU A 31 -2.32 30.94 -23.97
N HIS A 32 -2.28 31.76 -22.92
CA HIS A 32 -1.95 31.29 -21.57
C HIS A 32 -3.21 31.30 -20.72
N VAL A 33 -3.58 30.12 -20.24
CA VAL A 33 -4.73 29.91 -19.35
C VAL A 33 -4.18 29.77 -17.93
N GLY A 34 -4.64 30.64 -17.04
CA GLY A 34 -4.35 30.56 -15.61
C GLY A 34 -4.99 29.32 -15.01
N THR A 35 -6.31 29.38 -14.81
CA THR A 35 -7.06 28.24 -14.28
C THR A 35 -8.12 27.78 -15.28
N LEU A 36 -8.12 26.47 -15.57
CA LEU A 36 -9.22 25.80 -16.27
C LEU A 36 -10.07 25.02 -15.24
N THR A 37 -11.31 25.46 -15.03
CA THR A 37 -12.28 24.75 -14.19
C THR A 37 -13.19 23.90 -15.06
N LEU A 38 -13.16 22.59 -14.84
CA LEU A 38 -14.06 21.62 -15.46
C LEU A 38 -15.13 21.21 -14.45
N THR A 39 -16.38 21.58 -14.73
CA THR A 39 -17.56 21.17 -13.95
C THR A 39 -18.25 20.02 -14.66
N GLU A 40 -18.46 18.93 -13.93
CA GLU A 40 -19.02 17.67 -14.43
C GLU A 40 -18.29 17.11 -15.66
N PRO A 41 -16.94 17.05 -15.67
CA PRO A 41 -16.24 16.35 -16.73
C PRO A 41 -16.52 14.85 -16.63
N ARG A 42 -16.71 14.21 -17.77
CA ARG A 42 -16.83 12.75 -17.90
C ARG A 42 -15.70 12.25 -18.77
N PHE A 43 -14.96 11.26 -18.29
CA PHE A 43 -13.92 10.59 -19.06
C PHE A 43 -14.17 9.09 -19.05
N ALA A 44 -14.36 8.49 -20.22
CA ALA A 44 -14.64 7.07 -20.38
C ALA A 44 -13.54 6.40 -21.23
N LEU A 45 -12.61 5.74 -20.55
CA LEU A 45 -11.59 4.93 -21.16
C LEU A 45 -12.14 3.52 -21.40
N ARG A 46 -12.35 3.16 -22.66
CA ARG A 46 -12.93 1.87 -23.02
C ARG A 46 -12.05 1.16 -24.02
N ASP A 47 -11.82 -0.13 -23.80
CA ASP A 47 -11.25 -1.00 -24.82
C ASP A 47 -12.25 -1.13 -25.98
N VAL A 48 -11.75 -1.07 -27.21
CA VAL A 48 -12.57 -1.19 -28.41
C VAL A 48 -12.86 -2.67 -28.63
N ALA A 49 -14.14 -3.06 -28.59
CA ALA A 49 -14.56 -4.45 -28.70
C ALA A 49 -13.94 -5.14 -29.94
N GLY A 50 -13.27 -6.27 -29.71
CA GLY A 50 -12.56 -7.04 -30.74
C GLY A 50 -11.22 -6.45 -31.19
N GLN A 51 -10.70 -5.41 -30.50
CA GLN A 51 -9.38 -4.84 -30.70
C GLN A 51 -8.65 -4.71 -29.34
N PRO A 52 -8.01 -5.78 -28.86
CA PRO A 52 -7.53 -5.89 -27.47
C PRO A 52 -6.43 -4.89 -27.04
N ASP A 53 -5.93 -4.05 -27.96
CA ASP A 53 -4.90 -3.02 -27.70
C ASP A 53 -5.31 -1.62 -28.18
N SER A 54 -6.60 -1.41 -28.50
CA SER A 54 -7.13 -0.15 -29.02
C SER A 54 -8.14 0.40 -28.04
N THR A 55 -7.92 1.64 -27.58
CA THR A 55 -8.82 2.31 -26.63
C THR A 55 -9.56 3.48 -27.28
N THR A 56 -10.60 3.98 -26.61
CA THR A 56 -11.23 5.27 -26.94
C THR A 56 -10.23 6.42 -26.98
N LEU A 57 -9.18 6.39 -26.16
CA LEU A 57 -8.08 7.35 -26.18
C LEU A 57 -7.26 7.24 -27.47
N ASP A 58 -6.90 6.03 -27.91
CA ASP A 58 -6.17 5.82 -29.16
C ASP A 58 -6.98 6.33 -30.36
N GLN A 59 -8.28 6.03 -30.40
CA GLN A 59 -9.17 6.54 -31.44
C GLN A 59 -9.24 8.09 -31.45
N PHE A 60 -9.28 8.71 -30.28
CA PHE A 60 -9.27 10.17 -30.15
C PHE A 60 -7.93 10.76 -30.62
N LEU A 61 -6.81 10.23 -30.15
CA LEU A 61 -5.47 10.69 -30.56
C LEU A 61 -5.26 10.51 -32.07
N SER A 62 -5.70 9.39 -32.65
CA SER A 62 -5.69 9.18 -34.10
C SER A 62 -6.57 10.19 -34.85
N ALA A 63 -7.73 10.56 -34.30
CA ALA A 63 -8.60 11.57 -34.90
C ALA A 63 -7.95 12.97 -34.87
N ILE A 64 -7.30 13.35 -33.76
CA ILE A 64 -6.54 14.60 -33.64
C ILE A 64 -5.37 14.62 -34.64
N LYS A 65 -4.59 13.54 -34.73
CA LYS A 65 -3.50 13.42 -35.72
C LYS A 65 -4.01 13.58 -37.16
N ARG A 66 -5.17 13.00 -37.48
CA ARG A 66 -5.79 13.14 -38.81
C ARG A 66 -6.25 14.58 -39.08
N LEU A 67 -6.76 15.29 -38.07
CA LEU A 67 -7.14 16.70 -38.19
C LEU A 67 -5.92 17.62 -38.37
N ALA A 68 -4.77 17.27 -37.78
CA ALA A 68 -3.53 18.01 -37.94
C ALA A 68 -2.91 17.90 -39.36
N GLY A 69 -3.32 16.91 -40.16
CA GLY A 69 -2.83 16.68 -41.52
C GLY A 69 -1.41 16.09 -41.60
N PRO A 70 -0.97 15.63 -42.79
CA PRO A 70 0.43 15.22 -42.99
C PRO A 70 1.37 16.43 -42.90
N PRO A 71 2.62 16.25 -42.43
CA PRO A 71 3.60 17.32 -42.43
C PRO A 71 3.86 17.78 -43.87
N ASP A 72 3.47 19.02 -44.16
CA ASP A 72 3.57 19.63 -45.47
C ASP A 72 4.98 20.20 -45.65
N SER A 73 5.88 19.41 -46.26
CA SER A 73 7.32 19.70 -46.38
C SER A 73 7.66 20.92 -47.25
N THR A 74 6.65 21.62 -47.78
CA THR A 74 6.78 22.81 -48.62
C THR A 74 6.45 24.12 -47.89
N LYS A 75 5.99 24.09 -46.63
CA LYS A 75 5.71 25.28 -45.83
C LYS A 75 6.89 25.61 -44.91
N LYS A 76 7.33 26.88 -44.92
CA LYS A 76 8.25 27.43 -43.89
C LYS A 76 7.72 27.05 -42.50
N GLU A 77 8.57 26.51 -41.62
CA GLU A 77 8.21 26.21 -40.23
C GLU A 77 7.57 27.44 -39.59
N SER A 78 6.25 27.41 -39.44
CA SER A 78 5.54 28.44 -38.68
C SER A 78 5.95 28.27 -37.22
N LYS A 79 6.29 29.38 -36.54
CA LYS A 79 6.57 29.34 -35.09
C LYS A 79 5.41 28.62 -34.37
N PRO A 80 5.71 27.71 -33.42
CA PRO A 80 4.69 26.90 -32.76
C PRO A 80 3.69 27.77 -32.01
N PHE A 81 2.46 27.27 -31.90
CA PHE A 81 1.44 27.86 -31.02
C PHE A 81 1.90 27.71 -29.56
N ASP A 82 2.00 28.82 -28.85
CA ASP A 82 2.41 28.88 -27.44
C ASP A 82 1.17 28.78 -26.55
N PHE A 83 0.85 27.55 -26.17
CA PHE A 83 -0.22 27.22 -25.23
C PHE A 83 0.36 26.91 -23.86
N GLN A 84 -0.15 27.58 -22.82
CA GLN A 84 0.22 27.30 -21.43
C GLN A 84 -1.04 27.12 -20.58
N LEU A 85 -1.00 26.15 -19.67
CA LEU A 85 -2.07 25.86 -18.71
C LEU A 85 -1.42 25.73 -17.33
N HIS A 86 -1.70 26.66 -16.43
CA HIS A 86 -1.06 26.69 -15.11
C HIS A 86 -1.75 25.77 -14.11
N ASP A 87 -3.07 25.88 -13.99
CA ASP A 87 -3.89 25.19 -13.02
C ASP A 87 -5.14 24.56 -13.65
N VAL A 88 -5.58 23.43 -13.08
CA VAL A 88 -6.80 22.72 -13.45
C VAL A 88 -7.61 22.42 -12.19
N ALA A 89 -8.87 22.80 -12.19
CA ALA A 89 -9.83 22.48 -11.14
C ALA A 89 -10.88 21.52 -11.68
N ILE A 90 -11.01 20.35 -11.06
CA ILE A 90 -12.07 19.38 -11.37
C ILE A 90 -13.15 19.50 -10.31
N ARG A 91 -14.41 19.64 -10.74
CA ARG A 91 -15.58 19.72 -9.88
C ARG A 91 -16.60 18.68 -10.33
N ASN A 92 -16.89 17.72 -9.45
CA ASN A 92 -17.87 16.66 -9.69
C ASN A 92 -17.61 15.83 -10.96
N GLY A 93 -16.35 15.46 -11.18
CA GLY A 93 -15.96 14.63 -12.33
C GLY A 93 -16.38 13.17 -12.21
N HIS A 94 -16.46 12.51 -13.36
CA HIS A 94 -16.71 11.08 -13.50
C HIS A 94 -15.62 10.45 -14.37
N PHE A 95 -15.08 9.33 -13.93
CA PHE A 95 -14.13 8.52 -14.67
C PHE A 95 -14.64 7.08 -14.75
N GLU A 96 -14.64 6.53 -15.96
CA GLU A 96 -15.01 5.15 -16.24
C GLU A 96 -13.84 4.46 -16.96
N LEU A 97 -13.45 3.29 -16.47
CA LEU A 97 -12.59 2.35 -17.17
C LEU A 97 -13.37 1.07 -17.40
N GLU A 98 -13.58 0.70 -18.66
CA GLU A 98 -14.31 -0.51 -19.01
C GLU A 98 -13.53 -1.33 -20.04
N ARG A 99 -13.31 -2.60 -19.73
CA ARG A 99 -12.70 -3.59 -20.63
C ARG A 99 -13.73 -4.68 -20.94
N PRO A 100 -14.59 -4.52 -21.97
CA PRO A 100 -15.73 -5.41 -22.21
C PRO A 100 -15.35 -6.88 -22.43
N ASP A 101 -14.15 -7.13 -22.94
CA ASP A 101 -13.62 -8.48 -23.21
C ASP A 101 -13.03 -9.15 -21.95
N ARG A 102 -13.02 -8.47 -20.80
CA ARG A 102 -12.61 -9.02 -19.51
C ARG A 102 -13.85 -9.32 -18.67
N PRO A 103 -13.93 -10.47 -18.00
CA PRO A 103 -14.95 -10.70 -16.99
C PRO A 103 -14.64 -9.88 -15.74
N ARG A 104 -15.69 -9.49 -15.03
CA ARG A 104 -15.56 -8.86 -13.70
C ARG A 104 -14.86 -9.79 -12.71
N ASP A 105 -14.05 -9.20 -11.84
CA ASP A 105 -13.40 -9.93 -10.75
C ASP A 105 -14.47 -10.55 -9.81
N PRO A 106 -14.26 -11.77 -9.26
CA PRO A 106 -15.19 -12.37 -8.29
C PRO A 106 -15.47 -11.52 -7.04
N ALA A 107 -14.58 -10.58 -6.72
CA ALA A 107 -14.72 -9.61 -5.65
C ALA A 107 -15.29 -8.25 -6.11
N TYR A 108 -15.76 -8.12 -7.35
CA TYR A 108 -16.45 -6.93 -7.85
C TYR A 108 -17.57 -6.48 -6.90
N GLY A 109 -17.65 -5.17 -6.66
CA GLY A 109 -18.55 -4.57 -5.67
C GLY A 109 -18.04 -4.64 -4.23
N ARG A 110 -17.02 -5.46 -3.94
CA ARG A 110 -16.37 -5.54 -2.61
C ARG A 110 -14.97 -4.93 -2.65
N SER A 111 -14.26 -5.10 -3.75
CA SER A 111 -12.95 -4.51 -4.06
C SER A 111 -12.97 -3.78 -5.40
N ILE A 112 -11.94 -2.98 -5.64
CA ILE A 112 -11.73 -2.29 -6.90
C ILE A 112 -11.41 -3.32 -7.98
N ASP A 113 -12.11 -3.19 -9.10
CA ASP A 113 -11.87 -3.96 -10.30
C ASP A 113 -11.16 -3.08 -11.34
N TYR A 114 -9.89 -3.38 -11.60
CA TYR A 114 -9.06 -2.60 -12.53
C TYR A 114 -9.41 -2.80 -14.01
N ALA A 115 -10.37 -3.67 -14.33
CA ALA A 115 -10.93 -3.82 -15.66
C ALA A 115 -12.29 -3.12 -15.81
N HIS A 116 -13.00 -2.88 -14.71
CA HIS A 116 -14.37 -2.34 -14.68
C HIS A 116 -14.55 -1.29 -13.57
N MET A 117 -13.79 -0.20 -13.66
CA MET A 117 -13.75 0.83 -12.62
C MET A 117 -14.72 1.96 -12.94
N GLN A 118 -15.49 2.40 -11.94
CA GLN A 118 -16.31 3.61 -12.05
C GLN A 118 -16.01 4.51 -10.86
N VAL A 119 -15.47 5.69 -11.14
CA VAL A 119 -15.05 6.66 -10.14
C VAL A 119 -15.89 7.92 -10.30
N ASP A 120 -16.64 8.21 -9.25
CA ASP A 120 -17.60 9.31 -9.17
C ASP A 120 -17.14 10.39 -8.19
N SER A 121 -17.81 11.54 -8.27
CA SER A 121 -17.61 12.66 -7.35
C SER A 121 -16.14 13.05 -7.25
N VAL A 122 -15.45 13.12 -8.40
CA VAL A 122 -14.05 13.52 -8.46
C VAL A 122 -13.95 15.02 -8.26
N TYR A 123 -13.22 15.43 -7.24
CA TYR A 123 -12.84 16.83 -7.02
C TYR A 123 -11.33 16.89 -6.83
N ALA A 124 -10.66 17.80 -7.51
CA ALA A 124 -9.22 18.01 -7.38
C ALA A 124 -8.84 19.43 -7.79
N ASP A 125 -7.80 19.96 -7.15
CA ASP A 125 -7.07 21.12 -7.64
C ASP A 125 -5.67 20.67 -8.04
N ILE A 126 -5.30 20.93 -9.29
CA ILE A 126 -4.05 20.51 -9.91
C ILE A 126 -3.32 21.78 -10.33
N SER A 127 -2.06 21.91 -9.95
CA SER A 127 -1.23 23.08 -10.20
C SER A 127 0.20 22.68 -10.55
N ALA A 128 1.00 23.66 -10.96
CA ALA A 128 2.41 23.44 -11.33
C ALA A 128 2.58 22.31 -12.37
N LEU A 129 1.70 22.30 -13.39
CA LEU A 129 1.73 21.32 -14.46
C LEU A 129 2.96 21.55 -15.33
N HIS A 130 3.93 20.65 -15.22
CA HIS A 130 5.16 20.71 -16.00
C HIS A 130 5.48 19.35 -16.61
N PHE A 131 5.48 19.30 -17.93
CA PHE A 131 5.99 18.16 -18.67
C PHE A 131 7.38 18.50 -19.20
N LYS A 132 8.43 17.85 -18.68
CA LYS A 132 9.80 18.04 -19.16
C LYS A 132 10.41 16.70 -19.52
N THR A 133 10.94 16.62 -20.74
CA THR A 133 11.47 15.38 -21.32
C THR A 133 10.37 14.32 -21.34
N ASP A 134 10.39 13.38 -20.39
CA ASP A 134 9.44 12.26 -20.31
C ASP A 134 8.78 12.15 -18.92
N THR A 135 8.89 13.19 -18.09
CA THR A 135 8.33 13.19 -16.73
C THR A 135 7.30 14.30 -16.57
N LEU A 136 6.08 13.89 -16.22
CA LEU A 136 5.03 14.77 -15.75
C LEU A 136 5.29 15.12 -14.29
N ARG A 137 5.26 16.40 -13.96
CA ARG A 137 5.24 16.92 -12.60
C ARG A 137 3.98 17.73 -12.39
N VAL A 138 3.29 17.48 -11.29
CA VAL A 138 2.08 18.20 -10.89
C VAL A 138 2.02 18.30 -9.37
N ARG A 139 1.36 19.32 -8.86
CA ARG A 139 0.89 19.35 -7.47
C ARG A 139 -0.60 19.10 -7.46
N VAL A 140 -1.02 18.07 -6.75
CA VAL A 140 -2.43 17.74 -6.52
C VAL A 140 -2.79 18.15 -5.10
N ALA A 141 -3.86 18.90 -4.93
CA ALA A 141 -4.41 19.28 -3.64
C ALA A 141 -5.84 18.78 -3.50
N GLY A 142 -6.11 18.09 -2.38
CA GLY A 142 -7.45 17.72 -1.95
C GLY A 142 -8.20 16.80 -2.90
N LEU A 143 -7.51 15.95 -3.69
CA LEU A 143 -8.19 14.99 -4.56
C LEU A 143 -9.06 14.08 -3.71
N ARG A 144 -10.35 14.04 -4.02
CA ARG A 144 -11.34 13.15 -3.40
C ARG A 144 -12.24 12.55 -4.46
N ALA A 145 -12.63 11.31 -4.24
CA ALA A 145 -13.43 10.53 -5.17
C ALA A 145 -14.05 9.32 -4.48
N VAL A 146 -15.02 8.70 -5.14
CA VAL A 146 -15.60 7.42 -4.70
C VAL A 146 -15.55 6.45 -5.88
N GLU A 147 -14.90 5.31 -5.69
CA GLU A 147 -15.06 4.19 -6.62
C GLU A 147 -16.40 3.53 -6.29
N ALA A 148 -17.39 3.74 -7.16
CA ALA A 148 -18.80 3.49 -6.89
C ALA A 148 -19.12 1.99 -6.71
N PRO A 149 -18.59 1.06 -7.54
CA PRO A 149 -18.82 -0.37 -7.35
C PRO A 149 -18.41 -0.85 -5.95
N SER A 150 -17.17 -0.62 -5.55
CA SER A 150 -16.62 -1.12 -4.28
C SER A 150 -16.94 -0.21 -3.09
N GLN A 151 -17.51 0.97 -3.32
CA GLN A 151 -17.70 2.02 -2.32
C GLN A 151 -16.38 2.40 -1.63
N THR A 152 -15.29 2.45 -2.40
CA THR A 152 -13.99 2.87 -1.88
C THR A 152 -13.88 4.38 -1.92
N HIS A 153 -13.83 4.99 -0.74
CA HIS A 153 -13.74 6.44 -0.59
C HIS A 153 -12.28 6.89 -0.53
N LEU A 154 -11.80 7.54 -1.59
CA LEU A 154 -10.62 8.40 -1.53
C LEU A 154 -11.06 9.72 -0.88
N ARG A 155 -10.74 9.90 0.39
CA ARG A 155 -11.12 11.09 1.15
C ARG A 155 -10.19 12.26 0.86
N GLU A 156 -8.92 11.97 0.63
CA GLU A 156 -7.90 12.97 0.34
C GLU A 156 -6.68 12.33 -0.32
N LEU A 157 -6.22 12.91 -1.41
CA LEU A 157 -4.86 12.81 -1.92
C LEU A 157 -4.35 14.23 -2.14
N THR A 158 -3.36 14.61 -1.35
CA THR A 158 -2.58 15.85 -1.50
C THR A 158 -1.11 15.47 -1.62
N ALA A 159 -0.45 15.81 -2.71
CA ALA A 159 0.96 15.48 -2.95
C ALA A 159 1.57 16.31 -4.09
N ASP A 160 2.90 16.45 -4.04
CA ASP A 160 3.70 16.74 -5.23
C ASP A 160 3.96 15.41 -5.96
N ILE A 161 3.40 15.26 -7.15
CA ILE A 161 3.42 14.01 -7.92
C ILE A 161 4.40 14.14 -9.09
N GLN A 162 5.24 13.12 -9.26
CA GLN A 162 6.00 12.92 -10.48
C GLN A 162 5.67 11.56 -11.08
N TYR A 163 5.43 11.55 -12.40
CA TYR A 163 5.05 10.33 -13.12
C TYR A 163 5.83 10.22 -14.42
N ASN A 164 6.31 9.02 -14.70
CA ASN A 164 6.79 8.61 -16.02
C ASN A 164 6.61 7.10 -16.26
N ALA A 165 7.18 6.59 -17.35
CA ALA A 165 7.08 5.19 -17.75
C ALA A 165 7.70 4.18 -16.75
N HIS A 166 8.51 4.64 -15.78
CA HIS A 166 9.28 3.80 -14.87
C HIS A 166 8.99 4.03 -13.39
N PHE A 167 8.39 5.16 -13.02
CA PHE A 167 8.03 5.41 -11.63
C PHE A 167 6.82 6.34 -11.48
N TRP A 168 6.21 6.21 -10.32
CA TRP A 168 5.20 7.12 -9.79
C TRP A 168 5.59 7.53 -8.38
N ASP A 169 5.90 8.81 -8.20
CA ASP A 169 6.46 9.38 -6.98
C ASP A 169 5.46 10.37 -6.36
N PHE A 170 5.26 10.27 -5.05
CA PHE A 170 4.36 11.10 -4.26
C PHE A 170 5.14 11.69 -3.08
N ALA A 171 5.60 12.93 -3.24
CA ALA A 171 6.24 13.70 -2.19
C ALA A 171 5.23 14.58 -1.44
N ASN A 172 5.55 14.92 -0.19
CA ASN A 172 4.65 15.69 0.69
C ASN A 172 3.23 15.08 0.76
N LEU A 173 3.16 13.75 0.78
CA LEU A 173 1.93 12.97 0.68
C LEU A 173 1.07 13.09 1.94
N THR A 174 -0.19 13.44 1.73
CA THR A 174 -1.31 13.13 2.62
C THR A 174 -2.28 12.26 1.82
N LEU A 175 -2.42 10.99 2.21
CA LEU A 175 -3.34 10.04 1.60
C LEU A 175 -4.32 9.54 2.65
N ARG A 176 -5.62 9.66 2.38
CA ARG A 176 -6.70 9.13 3.23
C ARG A 176 -7.66 8.30 2.39
N VAL A 177 -7.69 7.00 2.63
CA VAL A 177 -8.58 6.05 1.96
C VAL A 177 -9.38 5.33 3.03
N GLY A 178 -10.70 5.44 2.98
CA GLY A 178 -11.57 4.90 4.03
C GLY A 178 -11.18 5.45 5.42
N ARG A 179 -10.74 4.58 6.32
CA ARG A 179 -10.24 4.95 7.66
C ARG A 179 -8.71 5.04 7.74
N SER A 180 -8.03 4.61 6.70
CA SER A 180 -6.56 4.56 6.63
C SER A 180 -5.99 5.91 6.24
N GLN A 181 -4.81 6.20 6.78
CA GLN A 181 -4.06 7.42 6.53
C GLN A 181 -2.57 7.12 6.38
N LEU A 182 -1.97 7.64 5.31
CA LEU A 182 -0.56 7.46 4.98
C LEU A 182 0.09 8.83 4.71
N GLN A 183 1.31 8.97 5.23
CA GLN A 183 2.21 10.12 5.06
C GLN A 183 3.64 9.63 5.37
N LYS A 184 4.72 10.24 4.89
CA LYS A 184 4.80 11.49 4.10
C LYS A 184 5.28 11.26 2.65
N TYR A 185 5.73 10.04 2.33
CA TYR A 185 6.33 9.75 1.04
C TYR A 185 6.00 8.34 0.58
N LEU A 186 5.69 8.21 -0.70
CA LEU A 186 5.45 6.94 -1.37
C LEU A 186 5.99 7.04 -2.80
N ARG A 187 6.66 5.99 -3.25
CA ARG A 187 7.11 5.86 -4.63
C ARG A 187 6.95 4.42 -5.07
N PHE A 188 6.45 4.27 -6.28
CA PHE A 188 6.36 3.03 -7.00
C PHE A 188 7.36 3.06 -8.15
N GLU A 189 8.11 1.98 -8.31
CA GLU A 189 9.03 1.76 -9.43
C GLU A 189 8.62 0.49 -10.18
N TYR A 190 8.49 0.58 -11.49
CA TYR A 190 7.94 -0.47 -12.34
C TYR A 190 8.60 -0.47 -13.72
N LYS A 191 8.56 -1.61 -14.42
CA LYS A 191 9.07 -1.71 -15.79
C LYS A 191 8.11 -1.12 -16.82
N ARG A 192 6.81 -1.33 -16.63
CA ARG A 192 5.73 -0.83 -17.46
C ARG A 192 4.54 -0.49 -16.57
N PHE A 193 4.06 0.74 -16.66
CA PHE A 193 2.80 1.15 -16.02
C PHE A 193 1.63 0.38 -16.65
N GLY A 194 0.73 -0.18 -15.83
CA GLY A 194 -0.48 -0.86 -16.31
C GLY A 194 -0.55 -2.37 -16.07
N ASN A 195 0.55 -3.07 -15.75
CA ASN A 195 0.49 -4.46 -15.26
C ASN A 195 0.24 -4.52 -13.75
N PHE A 196 -0.92 -4.03 -13.30
CA PHE A 196 -1.29 -4.04 -11.88
C PHE A 196 -1.74 -5.43 -11.38
N SER A 197 -2.01 -6.37 -12.29
CA SER A 197 -2.34 -7.76 -11.94
C SER A 197 -1.23 -8.46 -11.15
N ASP A 198 0.03 -8.05 -11.35
CA ASP A 198 1.20 -8.61 -10.66
C ASP A 198 1.87 -7.60 -9.72
N PHE A 199 1.07 -6.73 -9.06
CA PHE A 199 1.56 -5.66 -8.18
C PHE A 199 2.67 -6.13 -7.23
N ASN A 200 2.47 -7.28 -6.58
CA ASN A 200 3.37 -7.80 -5.55
C ASN A 200 4.78 -8.13 -6.08
N ASP A 201 4.88 -8.51 -7.36
CA ASP A 201 6.11 -8.99 -7.99
C ASP A 201 6.75 -7.97 -8.93
N SER A 202 5.92 -7.10 -9.52
CA SER A 202 6.33 -6.20 -10.60
C SER A 202 6.57 -4.76 -10.14
N MET A 203 6.20 -4.43 -8.90
CA MET A 203 6.31 -3.07 -8.39
C MET A 203 7.15 -3.00 -7.12
N ARG A 204 8.27 -2.29 -7.23
CA ARG A 204 9.11 -1.95 -6.10
C ARG A 204 8.53 -0.71 -5.42
N VAL A 205 8.31 -0.81 -4.12
CA VAL A 205 7.78 0.26 -3.28
C VAL A 205 8.90 0.87 -2.47
N ILE A 206 8.94 2.20 -2.41
CA ILE A 206 9.79 2.97 -1.50
C ILE A 206 8.87 3.90 -0.72
N THR A 207 8.93 3.89 0.60
CA THR A 207 8.05 4.71 1.43
C THR A 207 8.72 5.16 2.71
N GLN A 208 8.29 6.31 3.20
CA GLN A 208 8.64 6.82 4.52
C GLN A 208 7.34 7.05 5.28
N LEU A 209 6.96 6.05 6.08
CA LEU A 209 5.75 6.09 6.88
C LEU A 209 6.04 6.83 8.18
N ARG A 210 5.16 7.78 8.52
CA ARG A 210 5.24 8.59 9.74
C ARG A 210 3.88 8.59 10.43
N GLY A 211 3.70 7.68 11.38
CA GLY A 211 2.44 7.51 12.09
C GLY A 211 1.28 7.10 11.19
N ALA A 212 1.56 6.35 10.12
CA ALA A 212 0.54 5.85 9.22
C ALA A 212 -0.41 4.94 10.01
N LYS A 213 -1.71 5.08 9.78
CA LYS A 213 -2.74 4.24 10.39
C LYS A 213 -3.39 3.46 9.28
N VAL A 214 -3.29 2.15 9.32
CA VAL A 214 -3.74 1.28 8.24
C VAL A 214 -4.77 0.32 8.79
N TYR A 215 -5.92 0.26 8.12
CA TYR A 215 -6.99 -0.69 8.41
C TYR A 215 -7.01 -1.74 7.32
N THR A 216 -7.03 -3.02 7.71
CA THR A 216 -7.04 -4.12 6.74
C THR A 216 -8.30 -4.11 5.87
N ASP A 217 -9.41 -3.54 6.35
CA ASP A 217 -10.63 -3.33 5.57
C ASP A 217 -10.40 -2.40 4.37
N ASP A 218 -9.58 -1.37 4.52
CA ASP A 218 -9.27 -0.45 3.43
C ASP A 218 -8.25 -1.07 2.49
N ILE A 219 -7.26 -1.82 3.00
CA ILE A 219 -6.35 -2.60 2.15
C ILE A 219 -7.14 -3.65 1.35
N ALA A 220 -8.16 -4.27 1.94
CA ALA A 220 -8.97 -5.29 1.30
C ALA A 220 -9.72 -4.80 0.06
N LYS A 221 -9.86 -3.48 -0.13
CA LYS A 221 -10.36 -2.88 -1.37
C LYS A 221 -9.40 -3.07 -2.55
N PHE A 222 -8.13 -3.30 -2.28
CA PHE A 222 -7.06 -3.52 -3.26
C PHE A 222 -6.50 -4.95 -3.20
N ALA A 223 -6.63 -5.63 -2.05
CA ALA A 223 -6.15 -6.99 -1.79
C ALA A 223 -7.24 -7.81 -1.07
N PRO A 224 -8.24 -8.35 -1.80
CA PRO A 224 -9.42 -8.99 -1.22
C PRO A 224 -9.13 -10.12 -0.22
N GLN A 225 -7.99 -10.80 -0.34
CA GLN A 225 -7.54 -11.85 0.57
C GLN A 225 -7.38 -11.38 2.03
N LEU A 226 -7.27 -10.07 2.28
CA LEU A 226 -7.15 -9.49 3.62
C LEU A 226 -8.50 -9.14 4.26
N ALA A 227 -9.62 -9.35 3.56
CA ALA A 227 -10.95 -8.91 3.99
C ALA A 227 -11.40 -9.52 5.33
N THR A 228 -10.88 -10.68 5.72
CA THR A 228 -11.22 -11.38 6.97
C THR A 228 -10.41 -10.90 8.17
N LEU A 229 -9.33 -10.13 7.97
CA LEU A 229 -8.47 -9.70 9.07
C LEU A 229 -9.14 -8.68 9.99
N LYS A 230 -9.95 -7.75 9.46
CA LYS A 230 -10.70 -6.76 10.27
C LYS A 230 -9.87 -6.11 11.39
N ASP A 231 -8.66 -5.63 11.06
CA ASP A 231 -7.71 -5.08 12.02
C ASP A 231 -7.21 -3.69 11.65
N SER A 232 -6.50 -3.05 12.58
CA SER A 232 -5.79 -1.81 12.36
C SER A 232 -4.43 -1.78 13.04
N ILE A 233 -3.47 -1.16 12.36
CA ILE A 233 -2.10 -1.00 12.83
C ILE A 233 -1.70 0.47 12.67
N GLN A 234 -0.95 1.00 13.63
CA GLN A 234 -0.21 2.23 13.44
C GLN A 234 1.25 1.88 13.19
N ILE A 235 1.83 2.42 12.12
CA ILE A 235 3.17 2.07 11.66
C ILE A 235 3.96 3.31 11.24
N SER A 236 5.23 3.35 11.65
CA SER A 236 6.25 4.26 11.12
C SER A 236 7.48 3.45 10.71
N GLY A 237 8.21 3.97 9.74
CA GLY A 237 9.45 3.36 9.27
C GLY A 237 9.81 3.79 7.85
N ASP A 238 11.05 3.53 7.48
CA ASP A 238 11.55 3.74 6.12
C ASP A 238 11.66 2.39 5.44
N ALA A 239 10.85 2.19 4.41
CA ALA A 239 10.64 0.89 3.81
C ALA A 239 11.00 0.90 2.32
N LYS A 240 11.63 -0.16 1.83
CA LYS A 240 11.99 -0.33 0.42
C LYS A 240 11.99 -1.80 0.02
N GLY A 241 11.56 -2.10 -1.20
CA GLY A 241 11.60 -3.45 -1.76
C GLY A 241 10.37 -3.81 -2.56
N TYR A 242 10.25 -5.08 -2.94
CA TYR A 242 9.00 -5.62 -3.48
C TYR A 242 8.11 -6.09 -2.33
N VAL A 243 6.82 -6.29 -2.56
CA VAL A 243 5.96 -6.83 -1.48
C VAL A 243 6.54 -8.15 -0.98
N ARG A 244 6.97 -9.03 -1.89
CA ARG A 244 7.61 -10.30 -1.53
C ARG A 244 9.01 -10.20 -0.88
N ASP A 245 9.67 -9.04 -0.90
CA ASP A 245 11.00 -8.87 -0.30
C ASP A 245 11.14 -7.42 0.18
N PHE A 246 10.78 -7.21 1.43
CA PHE A 246 10.61 -5.87 1.99
C PHE A 246 11.57 -5.61 3.14
N GLN A 247 12.37 -4.56 3.00
CA GLN A 247 13.32 -4.11 4.01
C GLN A 247 12.81 -2.84 4.67
N ILE A 248 12.79 -2.83 6.00
CA ILE A 248 12.35 -1.70 6.81
C ILE A 248 13.45 -1.29 7.78
N LYS A 249 13.70 0.02 7.86
CA LYS A 249 14.56 0.64 8.88
C LYS A 249 13.70 1.47 9.82
N ASN A 250 14.12 1.55 11.09
CA ASN A 250 13.44 2.35 12.12
C ASN A 250 11.94 2.04 12.22
N LEU A 251 11.60 0.74 12.25
CA LEU A 251 10.23 0.28 12.40
C LEU A 251 9.71 0.68 13.78
N ASP A 252 8.54 1.30 13.83
CA ASP A 252 7.76 1.56 15.03
C ASP A 252 6.32 1.13 14.73
N VAL A 253 5.83 0.12 15.46
CA VAL A 253 4.52 -0.46 15.26
C VAL A 253 3.75 -0.41 16.57
N ARG A 254 2.54 0.14 16.54
CA ARG A 254 1.56 0.06 17.62
C ARG A 254 0.37 -0.75 17.17
N TYR A 255 -0.03 -1.68 18.01
CA TYR A 255 -1.07 -2.65 17.71
C TYR A 255 -1.87 -2.99 18.97
N GLY A 256 -3.17 -3.27 18.79
CA GLY A 256 -4.06 -3.62 19.88
C GLY A 256 -4.12 -2.56 20.98
N ARG A 257 -4.11 -2.99 22.23
CA ARG A 257 -4.28 -2.12 23.41
C ARG A 257 -2.94 -1.61 23.94
N ARG A 258 -1.92 -2.46 23.99
CA ARG A 258 -0.66 -2.17 24.68
C ARG A 258 0.59 -2.61 23.92
N THR A 259 0.47 -3.23 22.75
CA THR A 259 1.63 -3.66 21.96
C THR A 259 2.31 -2.49 21.25
N HIS A 260 3.62 -2.34 21.48
CA HIS A 260 4.51 -1.38 20.83
C HIS A 260 5.84 -2.05 20.50
N VAL A 261 6.06 -2.31 19.21
CA VAL A 261 7.25 -2.98 18.69
C VAL A 261 8.12 -1.96 17.98
N VAL A 262 9.38 -1.88 18.39
CA VAL A 262 10.38 -1.00 17.77
C VAL A 262 11.54 -1.84 17.27
N ALA A 263 11.91 -1.68 16.00
CA ALA A 263 13.04 -2.40 15.41
C ALA A 263 13.98 -1.45 14.67
N ALA A 264 15.29 -1.64 14.88
CA ALA A 264 16.30 -0.90 14.12
C ALA A 264 16.27 -1.31 12.64
N ARG A 265 16.08 -2.62 12.40
CA ARG A 265 15.87 -3.23 11.09
C ARG A 265 14.80 -4.30 11.20
N ALA A 266 14.00 -4.41 10.15
CA ALA A 266 13.13 -5.53 9.90
C ALA A 266 13.25 -5.94 8.43
N HIS A 267 13.17 -7.22 8.15
CA HIS A 267 13.10 -7.79 6.82
C HIS A 267 12.01 -8.84 6.81
N ALA A 268 11.24 -8.88 5.73
CA ALA A 268 10.22 -9.89 5.50
C ALA A 268 10.29 -10.35 4.04
N ASP A 269 10.44 -11.65 3.86
CA ASP A 269 10.34 -12.34 2.57
C ASP A 269 8.96 -13.02 2.46
N ASN A 270 8.44 -13.14 1.25
CA ASN A 270 7.19 -13.84 0.91
C ASN A 270 5.90 -13.21 1.47
N LEU A 271 5.85 -11.89 1.71
CA LEU A 271 4.56 -11.21 1.92
C LEU A 271 3.75 -11.20 0.60
N PRO A 272 2.40 -11.26 0.65
CA PRO A 272 1.53 -11.18 1.83
C PRO A 272 1.29 -12.51 2.57
N ASN A 273 1.97 -13.61 2.22
CA ASN A 273 1.83 -14.93 2.85
C ASN A 273 2.57 -15.01 4.19
N TRP A 274 2.22 -14.14 5.13
CA TRP A 274 2.96 -13.92 6.39
C TRP A 274 3.21 -15.18 7.23
N ARG A 275 2.38 -16.22 7.11
CA ARG A 275 2.54 -17.50 7.85
C ARG A 275 3.76 -18.31 7.39
N THR A 276 4.19 -18.10 6.15
CA THR A 276 5.34 -18.78 5.53
C THR A 276 6.44 -17.78 5.17
N SER A 277 6.39 -16.58 5.74
CA SER A 277 7.40 -15.55 5.56
C SER A 277 8.64 -15.85 6.38
N LEU A 278 9.81 -15.64 5.78
CA LEU A 278 11.07 -15.50 6.51
C LEU A 278 11.14 -14.08 7.07
N LEU A 279 11.39 -13.96 8.37
CA LEU A 279 11.48 -12.69 9.08
C LEU A 279 12.89 -12.55 9.69
N ASP A 280 13.48 -11.38 9.59
CA ASP A 280 14.65 -10.95 10.39
C ASP A 280 14.31 -9.63 11.08
N LEU A 281 14.15 -9.68 12.40
CA LEU A 281 13.76 -8.56 13.23
C LEU A 281 14.87 -8.26 14.24
N ARG A 282 15.42 -7.04 14.18
CA ARG A 282 16.36 -6.52 15.18
C ARG A 282 15.64 -5.54 16.09
N LEU A 283 15.05 -6.06 17.15
CA LEU A 283 14.24 -5.32 18.10
C LEU A 283 15.09 -4.45 19.01
N LYS A 284 14.65 -3.20 19.15
CA LYS A 284 14.99 -2.30 20.25
C LYS A 284 14.06 -2.62 21.45
N PRO A 285 14.24 -2.01 22.63
CA PRO A 285 13.29 -2.14 23.72
C PRO A 285 11.85 -1.95 23.23
N SER A 286 11.09 -3.02 23.31
CA SER A 286 9.73 -3.18 22.80
C SER A 286 8.85 -3.75 23.91
N GLN A 287 7.54 -3.68 23.71
CA GLN A 287 6.57 -4.35 24.57
C GLN A 287 5.48 -5.02 23.74
N VAL A 288 5.08 -6.22 24.13
CA VAL A 288 4.00 -6.97 23.52
C VAL A 288 3.05 -7.41 24.62
N ASP A 289 1.77 -7.16 24.41
CA ASP A 289 0.72 -7.65 25.30
C ASP A 289 0.25 -9.00 24.80
N ALA A 290 0.36 -10.04 25.63
CA ALA A 290 -0.14 -11.36 25.29
C ALA A 290 -1.62 -11.33 24.86
N ALA A 291 -2.43 -10.44 25.45
CA ALA A 291 -3.84 -10.29 25.08
C ALA A 291 -4.03 -9.85 23.62
N ASP A 292 -3.14 -9.01 23.09
CA ASP A 292 -3.19 -8.53 21.71
C ASP A 292 -2.83 -9.64 20.70
N LEU A 293 -2.01 -10.62 21.11
CA LEU A 293 -1.58 -11.75 20.27
C LEU A 293 -2.65 -12.83 20.09
N ARG A 294 -3.76 -12.78 20.84
CA ARG A 294 -4.68 -13.90 20.99
C ARG A 294 -5.20 -14.46 19.67
N ARG A 295 -5.49 -13.58 18.72
CA ARG A 295 -6.02 -13.93 17.39
C ARG A 295 -4.97 -14.50 16.43
N TRP A 296 -3.68 -14.30 16.72
CA TRP A 296 -2.55 -14.67 15.87
C TRP A 296 -1.96 -16.03 16.23
N LEU A 297 -2.21 -16.49 17.45
CA LEU A 297 -1.66 -17.72 18.00
C LEU A 297 -2.65 -18.90 17.91
N PRO A 298 -2.17 -20.14 17.72
CA PRO A 298 -3.01 -21.33 17.89
C PRO A 298 -3.48 -21.47 19.36
N ARG A 299 -4.49 -22.31 19.59
CA ARG A 299 -5.13 -22.43 20.92
C ARG A 299 -4.16 -22.88 22.02
N SER A 300 -3.29 -23.86 21.75
CA SER A 300 -2.29 -24.34 22.72
C SER A 300 -1.27 -23.26 23.09
N ALA A 301 -0.72 -22.57 22.07
CA ALA A 301 0.17 -21.42 22.28
C ALA A 301 -0.50 -20.32 23.09
N ASN A 302 -1.77 -20.03 22.83
CA ASN A 302 -2.53 -19.02 23.55
C ASN A 302 -2.54 -19.29 25.05
N THR A 303 -2.87 -20.50 25.48
CA THR A 303 -2.93 -20.84 26.92
C THR A 303 -1.64 -20.47 27.66
N LEU A 304 -0.49 -20.77 27.05
CA LEU A 304 0.83 -20.49 27.62
C LEU A 304 1.16 -18.98 27.54
N VAL A 305 1.03 -18.39 26.35
CA VAL A 305 1.43 -17.00 26.11
C VAL A 305 0.59 -16.02 26.93
N GLN A 306 -0.71 -16.27 27.12
CA GLN A 306 -1.57 -15.41 27.94
C GLN A 306 -1.07 -15.27 29.39
N ARG A 307 -0.38 -16.28 29.95
CA ARG A 307 0.15 -16.26 31.31
C ARG A 307 1.34 -15.31 31.48
N LEU A 308 2.04 -14.96 30.40
CA LEU A 308 3.17 -14.03 30.43
C LEU A 308 2.74 -12.57 30.65
N GLY A 309 1.48 -12.24 30.37
CA GLY A 309 0.94 -10.89 30.53
C GLY A 309 1.57 -9.88 29.57
N LEU A 310 2.07 -8.76 30.12
CA LEU A 310 2.83 -7.77 29.35
C LEU A 310 4.30 -8.21 29.30
N ILE A 311 4.82 -8.38 28.10
CA ILE A 311 6.18 -8.85 27.83
C ILE A 311 6.99 -7.66 27.33
N LYS A 312 8.01 -7.25 28.07
CA LYS A 312 9.05 -6.35 27.56
C LYS A 312 10.14 -7.19 26.91
N LEU A 313 10.57 -6.81 25.72
CA LEU A 313 11.53 -7.60 24.95
C LEU A 313 12.47 -6.75 24.11
N ASN A 314 13.66 -7.28 23.87
CA ASN A 314 14.64 -6.78 22.93
C ASN A 314 15.52 -7.93 22.44
N GLY A 315 16.16 -7.77 21.28
CA GLY A 315 17.02 -8.80 20.70
C GLY A 315 16.76 -9.03 19.23
N GLN A 316 17.14 -10.20 18.74
CA GLN A 316 17.02 -10.59 17.35
C GLN A 316 16.17 -11.85 17.19
N PHE A 317 15.27 -11.81 16.22
CA PHE A 317 14.46 -12.95 15.78
C PHE A 317 14.73 -13.19 14.30
N VAL A 318 15.16 -14.40 13.94
CA VAL A 318 15.45 -14.77 12.55
C VAL A 318 14.84 -16.13 12.23
N GLY A 319 14.03 -16.20 11.17
CA GLY A 319 13.47 -17.45 10.68
C GLY A 319 12.03 -17.33 10.24
N TYR A 320 11.37 -18.47 10.08
CA TYR A 320 9.94 -18.56 9.80
C TYR A 320 9.14 -18.46 11.09
N VAL A 321 7.86 -18.08 10.99
CA VAL A 321 6.94 -18.04 12.15
C VAL A 321 6.93 -19.36 12.94
N THR A 322 7.20 -20.49 12.26
CA THR A 322 7.22 -21.84 12.81
C THR A 322 8.62 -22.42 13.07
N ASP A 323 9.70 -21.77 12.62
CA ASP A 323 11.08 -22.24 12.80
C ASP A 323 11.97 -20.99 12.85
N PHE A 324 12.26 -20.52 14.06
CA PHE A 324 13.03 -19.30 14.26
C PHE A 324 14.03 -19.42 15.39
N VAL A 325 15.14 -18.71 15.23
CA VAL A 325 16.11 -18.44 16.28
C VAL A 325 15.74 -17.14 16.97
N ALA A 326 15.67 -17.17 18.30
CA ALA A 326 15.46 -16.02 19.15
C ALA A 326 16.67 -15.82 20.07
N ASN A 327 17.51 -14.85 19.71
CA ASN A 327 18.53 -14.29 20.59
C ASN A 327 17.95 -13.04 21.25
N ALA A 328 17.23 -13.22 22.37
CA ALA A 328 16.39 -12.19 22.93
C ALA A 328 16.32 -12.23 24.45
N SER A 329 16.03 -11.07 25.04
CA SER A 329 15.73 -10.93 26.46
C SER A 329 14.26 -10.57 26.64
N PHE A 330 13.64 -11.19 27.63
CA PHE A 330 12.23 -11.07 27.97
C PHE A 330 12.10 -10.75 29.46
N ASP A 331 11.34 -9.71 29.77
CA ASP A 331 10.91 -9.35 31.11
C ASP A 331 9.38 -9.42 31.15
N THR A 332 8.86 -10.37 31.93
CA THR A 332 7.45 -10.77 31.93
C THR A 332 6.86 -10.72 33.33
N ALA A 333 5.54 -10.89 33.44
CA ALA A 333 4.90 -11.04 34.75
C ALA A 333 5.38 -12.27 35.54
N LEU A 334 5.96 -13.26 34.86
CA LEU A 334 6.45 -14.51 35.46
C LEU A 334 7.95 -14.47 35.77
N GLY A 335 8.66 -13.38 35.48
CA GLY A 335 10.11 -13.25 35.67
C GLY A 335 10.88 -13.01 34.37
N LYS A 336 12.21 -13.09 34.46
CA LYS A 336 13.12 -12.74 33.36
C LYS A 336 13.70 -13.98 32.70
N VAL A 337 13.75 -13.95 31.37
CA VAL A 337 14.33 -15.01 30.54
C VAL A 337 15.16 -14.36 29.43
N SER A 338 16.36 -14.85 29.20
CA SER A 338 17.14 -14.55 28.00
C SER A 338 17.47 -15.84 27.29
N THR A 339 17.38 -15.82 25.96
CA THR A 339 17.53 -17.00 25.11
C THR A 339 18.56 -16.73 24.03
N ASP A 340 19.27 -17.79 23.63
CA ASP A 340 19.78 -18.00 22.29
C ASP A 340 19.28 -19.37 21.84
N LEU A 341 18.04 -19.40 21.35
CA LEU A 341 17.24 -20.61 21.23
C LEU A 341 16.67 -20.72 19.82
N ASN A 342 16.82 -21.88 19.19
CA ASN A 342 16.00 -22.27 18.05
C ASN A 342 14.68 -22.87 18.57
N LEU A 343 13.55 -22.30 18.16
CA LEU A 343 12.22 -22.83 18.39
C LEU A 343 11.58 -23.27 17.07
N LYS A 344 11.21 -24.55 17.00
CA LYS A 344 10.45 -25.15 15.91
C LYS A 344 9.08 -25.55 16.39
N THR A 345 8.05 -24.86 15.97
CA THR A 345 6.65 -25.22 16.23
C THR A 345 6.06 -25.84 14.97
N LYS A 346 5.29 -26.91 15.08
CA LYS A 346 4.43 -27.34 13.95
C LYS A 346 3.21 -26.42 13.88
N SER A 347 2.01 -26.99 13.82
CA SER A 347 0.74 -26.28 14.00
C SER A 347 0.43 -25.89 15.45
N ASP A 348 1.22 -26.37 16.42
CA ASP A 348 0.96 -26.24 17.85
C ASP A 348 2.26 -26.22 18.68
N PHE A 349 2.10 -25.89 19.97
CA PHE A 349 3.17 -25.88 20.98
C PHE A 349 3.35 -27.25 21.66
N ASP A 350 2.42 -28.18 21.46
CA ASP A 350 2.46 -29.51 22.08
C ASP A 350 3.57 -30.35 21.44
N HIS A 351 3.85 -30.13 20.15
CA HIS A 351 4.94 -30.77 19.40
C HIS A 351 6.11 -29.83 19.11
N ALA A 352 6.20 -28.70 19.84
CA ALA A 352 7.31 -27.77 19.66
C ALA A 352 8.64 -28.47 19.96
N ARG A 353 9.71 -28.14 19.25
CA ARG A 353 11.07 -28.56 19.56
C ARG A 353 11.88 -27.32 19.84
N TYR A 354 12.68 -27.36 20.90
CA TYR A 354 13.53 -26.26 21.26
C TYR A 354 14.93 -26.75 21.59
N GLU A 355 15.93 -26.00 21.14
CA GLU A 355 17.34 -26.29 21.36
C GLU A 355 18.13 -24.98 21.45
N GLY A 356 18.98 -24.86 22.47
CA GLY A 356 19.86 -23.71 22.62
C GLY A 356 20.16 -23.36 24.07
N GLU A 357 20.53 -22.11 24.32
CA GLU A 357 20.90 -21.60 25.64
C GLU A 357 19.75 -20.80 26.24
N VAL A 358 19.47 -21.07 27.52
CA VAL A 358 18.46 -20.35 28.30
C VAL A 358 19.07 -19.91 29.61
N HIS A 359 18.91 -18.62 29.89
CA HIS A 359 19.19 -18.06 31.20
C HIS A 359 17.90 -17.46 31.78
N SER A 360 17.50 -17.91 32.96
CA SER A 360 16.31 -17.42 33.67
C SER A 360 16.66 -16.94 35.06
N THR A 361 15.89 -15.99 35.57
CA THR A 361 16.04 -15.50 36.94
C THR A 361 14.67 -15.44 37.61
N ALA A 362 14.49 -16.28 38.63
CA ALA A 362 13.23 -16.40 39.37
C ALA A 362 11.99 -16.55 38.45
N PHE A 363 12.14 -17.30 37.36
CA PHE A 363 11.05 -17.48 36.41
C PHE A 363 10.04 -18.49 36.94
N GLN A 364 8.77 -18.10 37.04
CA GLN A 364 7.67 -18.90 37.59
C GLN A 364 7.22 -19.97 36.59
N LEU A 365 8.08 -20.97 36.34
CA LEU A 365 7.87 -22.02 35.35
C LEU A 365 6.58 -22.81 35.62
N GLY A 366 6.27 -23.10 36.89
CA GLY A 366 5.04 -23.80 37.28
C GLY A 366 3.80 -23.08 36.80
N LYS A 367 3.73 -21.76 36.99
CA LYS A 367 2.64 -20.93 36.47
C LYS A 367 2.62 -20.89 34.96
N PHE A 368 3.78 -20.82 34.31
CA PHE A 368 3.88 -20.78 32.85
C PHE A 368 3.30 -22.05 32.22
N ILE A 369 3.68 -23.24 32.69
CA ILE A 369 3.16 -24.53 32.18
C ILE A 369 1.79 -24.87 32.76
N GLY A 370 1.41 -24.28 33.89
CA GLY A 370 0.10 -24.44 34.52
C GLY A 370 0.04 -25.56 35.54
N ASP A 371 1.20 -25.97 36.06
CA ASP A 371 1.34 -26.99 37.08
C ASP A 371 2.40 -26.54 38.09
N GLU A 372 1.93 -25.90 39.16
CA GLU A 372 2.77 -25.45 40.28
C GLU A 372 3.09 -26.59 41.27
N SER A 373 2.51 -27.78 41.10
CA SER A 373 2.73 -28.92 41.99
C SER A 373 4.07 -29.61 41.74
N ILE A 374 4.57 -29.56 40.50
CA ILE A 374 5.83 -30.18 40.08
C ILE A 374 7.01 -29.22 40.27
N ILE A 375 6.84 -27.96 39.87
CA ILE A 375 7.91 -26.96 39.86
C ILE A 375 7.33 -25.57 40.11
N ARG A 376 8.05 -24.70 40.83
CA ARG A 376 7.59 -23.34 41.12
C ARG A 376 8.38 -22.30 40.33
N ASP A 377 9.54 -21.93 40.85
CA ASP A 377 10.44 -20.92 40.27
C ASP A 377 11.73 -21.58 39.79
N VAL A 378 12.24 -21.14 38.64
CA VAL A 378 13.47 -21.66 38.04
C VAL A 378 14.43 -20.51 37.75
N THR A 379 15.60 -20.60 38.37
CA THR A 379 16.79 -19.84 37.98
C THR A 379 17.75 -20.84 37.34
N LEU A 380 17.99 -20.68 36.06
CA LEU A 380 18.80 -21.59 35.25
C LEU A 380 19.79 -20.79 34.44
N ASN A 381 20.98 -21.34 34.25
CA ASN A 381 21.88 -20.97 33.17
C ASN A 381 22.38 -22.26 32.55
N GLY A 382 21.91 -22.59 31.34
CA GLY A 382 22.29 -23.85 30.74
C GLY A 382 21.76 -24.05 29.33
N LYS A 383 22.22 -25.15 28.74
CA LYS A 383 21.73 -25.67 27.47
C LYS A 383 20.48 -26.49 27.69
N VAL A 384 19.47 -26.25 26.86
CA VAL A 384 18.22 -26.98 26.87
C VAL A 384 17.99 -27.64 25.51
N THR A 385 17.48 -28.86 25.55
CA THR A 385 16.98 -29.59 24.39
C THR A 385 15.72 -30.30 24.83
N GLY A 386 14.62 -30.11 24.12
CA GLY A 386 13.36 -30.73 24.50
C GLY A 386 12.27 -30.64 23.45
N THR A 387 11.17 -31.32 23.75
CA THR A 387 9.98 -31.38 22.89
C THR A 387 8.71 -31.18 23.71
N GLY A 388 7.81 -30.33 23.24
CA GLY A 388 6.55 -29.97 23.89
C GLY A 388 6.74 -28.98 25.04
N PHE A 389 5.71 -28.17 25.30
CA PHE A 389 5.64 -27.27 26.47
C PHE A 389 4.62 -27.73 27.51
N VAL A 390 3.87 -28.79 27.20
CA VAL A 390 2.85 -29.37 28.07
C VAL A 390 3.35 -30.77 28.46
N PRO A 391 3.37 -31.12 29.75
CA PRO A 391 3.73 -32.46 30.23
C PRO A 391 2.91 -33.60 29.62
#